data_AF-A0A9X7GLR0-F1
#
_entry.id   AF-A0A9X7GLR0-F1
#
_cell.length_a   1.000
_cell.length_b   1.000
_cell.length_c   1.000
_cell.angle_alpha   90.00
_cell.angle_beta   90.00
_cell.angle_gamma   90.00
#
_symmetry.space_group_name_H-M   'P 1'
#
loop_
_entity.id
_entity.type
_entity.pdbx_description
1 polymer ?
#
loop_
_entity_poly.entity_id
_entity_poly.type
_entity_poly.pdbx_seq_one_letter_code
_entity_poly.pdbx_strand_id
1 'polypeptide(L)' 'MVHYCLKNNKDFQTTAETFQVSYQQVYRWVRNYEVGGEESPQDNRGRKKLSLH' A
#
# COMPACT_ATOMS: atom_id res chain seq x y z
N MET A 1 7.57 -1.83 5.89
CA MET A 1 6.35 -2.61 6.16
C MET A 1 6.14 -3.75 5.15
N VAL A 2 6.00 -3.50 3.84
CA VAL A 2 5.74 -4.57 2.85
C VAL A 2 6.85 -5.64 2.84
N HIS A 3 8.12 -5.25 2.85
CA HIS A 3 9.24 -6.20 2.96
C HIS A 3 9.21 -7.04 4.24
N TYR A 4 8.69 -6.48 5.35
CA TYR A 4 8.55 -7.21 6.62
C TYR A 4 7.45 -8.28 6.50
N CYS A 5 6.33 -7.93 5.88
CA CYS A 5 5.25 -8.86 5.56
C CYS A 5 5.73 -9.98 4.61
N LEU A 6 6.47 -9.62 3.55
CA LEU A 6 7.01 -10.60 2.57
C LEU A 6 8.03 -11.55 3.21
N LYS A 7 8.85 -11.08 4.15
CA LYS A 7 9.83 -11.89 4.87
C LYS A 7 9.20 -12.82 5.91
N ASN A 8 8.08 -12.41 6.50
CA ASN A 8 7.28 -13.23 7.41
C ASN A 8 6.17 -14.01 6.69
N ASN A 9 6.47 -14.58 5.52
CA ASN A 9 5.57 -15.48 4.81
C ASN A 9 4.24 -14.85 4.34
N LYS A 10 4.24 -13.55 4.00
CA LYS A 10 3.05 -12.77 3.61
C LYS A 10 1.99 -12.69 4.71
N ASP A 11 2.41 -12.62 5.97
CA ASP A 11 1.48 -12.46 7.10
C ASP A 11 0.94 -11.01 7.20
N PHE A 12 -0.11 -10.76 6.41
CA PHE A 12 -0.75 -9.45 6.32
C PHE A 12 -1.46 -9.07 7.63
N GLN A 13 -1.94 -10.06 8.38
CA GLN A 13 -2.66 -9.88 9.63
C GLN A 13 -1.72 -9.39 10.74
N THR A 14 -0.60 -10.07 10.95
CA THR A 14 0.42 -9.66 11.92
C THR A 14 0.98 -8.28 11.55
N THR A 15 1.16 -8.01 10.25
CA THR A 15 1.63 -6.69 9.80
C THR A 15 0.57 -5.60 10.03
N ALA A 16 -0.70 -5.90 9.82
CA ALA A 16 -1.81 -4.98 10.10
C ALA A 16 -1.86 -4.61 11.59
N GLU A 17 -1.74 -5.59 12.48
CA GLU A 17 -1.76 -5.40 13.93
C GLU A 17 -0.52 -4.66 14.43
N THR A 18 0.67 -5.04 13.95
CA THR A 18 1.95 -4.42 14.34
C THR A 18 2.01 -2.94 14.00
N PHE A 19 1.49 -2.56 12.83
CA PHE A 19 1.50 -1.18 12.35
C PHE A 19 0.19 -0.44 12.66
N GLN A 20 -0.78 -1.09 13.30
CA GLN A 20 -2.14 -0.60 13.55
C GLN A 20 -2.81 -0.02 12.29
N VAL A 21 -2.64 -0.72 11.17
CA VAL A 21 -3.22 -0.37 9.87
C VAL A 21 -4.26 -1.40 9.47
N SER A 22 -5.16 -1.06 8.55
CA SER A 22 -6.15 -2.03 8.07
C SER A 22 -5.50 -3.07 7.15
N TYR A 23 -5.98 -4.31 7.23
CA TYR A 23 -5.63 -5.41 6.31
C TYR A 23 -5.71 -4.98 4.83
N GLN A 24 -6.75 -4.22 4.47
CA GLN A 24 -6.90 -3.70 3.11
C GLN A 24 -5.78 -2.72 2.71
N GLN A 25 -5.23 -1.95 3.64
CA GLN A 25 -4.10 -1.06 3.36
C GLN A 25 -2.81 -1.88 3.14
N VAL A 26 -2.57 -2.89 3.97
CA VAL A 26 -1.43 -3.82 3.82
C VAL A 26 -1.47 -4.49 2.45
N TYR A 27 -2.62 -5.04 2.07
CA TYR A 27 -2.82 -5.69 0.78
C TYR A 27 -2.57 -4.74 -0.39
N ARG A 28 -3.08 -3.50 -0.32
CA ARG A 28 -2.83 -2.49 -1.36
C ARG A 28 -1.36 -2.15 -1.48
N TRP A 29 -0.62 -2.04 -0.38
CA TRP A 29 0.82 -1.76 -0.42
C TRP A 29 1.63 -2.92 -1.00
N VAL A 30 1.30 -4.15 -0.63
CA VAL A 30 1.96 -5.35 -1.17
C VAL A 30 1.67 -5.47 -2.67
N ARG A 31 0.41 -5.27 -3.07
CA ARG A 31 0.01 -5.29 -4.47
C ARG A 31 0.65 -4.17 -5.28
N ASN A 32 0.71 -2.93 -4.77
CA ASN A 32 1.43 -1.84 -5.42
C ASN A 32 2.93 -2.11 -5.52
N TYR A 33 3.50 -2.82 -4.54
CA TYR A 33 4.91 -3.19 -4.54
C TYR A 33 5.21 -4.31 -5.55
N GLU A 34 4.34 -5.32 -5.66
CA GLU A 34 4.44 -6.40 -6.66
C GLU A 34 4.16 -5.89 -8.09
N VAL A 35 3.14 -5.04 -8.26
CA VAL A 35 2.76 -4.44 -9.56
C VAL A 35 3.70 -3.30 -9.98
N GLY A 36 4.30 -2.59 -9.02
CA GLY A 36 5.26 -1.51 -9.29
C GLY A 36 6.56 -1.97 -9.95
N GLY A 37 6.76 -3.27 -10.16
CA GLY A 37 7.88 -3.86 -10.91
C GLY A 37 7.60 -4.09 -12.41
N GLU A 38 6.33 -4.10 -12.85
CA GLU A 38 5.96 -4.35 -14.24
C GLU A 38 4.86 -3.35 -14.65
N GLU A 39 5.30 -2.16 -15.07
CA GLU A 39 4.51 -1.23 -15.89
C GLU A 39 3.11 -0.82 -15.41
N SER A 40 3.02 -0.01 -14.34
CA SER A 40 2.01 1.06 -14.41
C SER A 40 2.40 2.40 -13.80
N PRO A 41 2.33 3.48 -14.61
CA PRO A 41 2.67 4.84 -14.24
C PRO A 41 1.48 5.55 -13.54
N GLN A 42 1.75 6.78 -13.11
CA GLN A 42 0.78 7.82 -12.75
C GLN A 42 0.23 7.74 -11.32
N ASP A 43 0.99 8.35 -10.41
CA ASP A 43 0.58 9.61 -9.79
C ASP A 43 -0.87 10.04 -10.07
N ASN A 44 -1.81 9.40 -9.38
CA ASN A 44 -3.16 9.92 -9.17
C ASN A 44 -3.33 10.24 -7.68
N ARG A 45 -2.28 10.78 -7.05
CA ARG A 45 -2.46 11.56 -5.82
C ARG A 45 -3.28 12.77 -6.21
N GLY A 46 -4.58 12.64 -5.99
CA GLY A 46 -5.58 13.60 -6.39
C GLY A 46 -5.08 15.02 -6.17
N ARG A 47 -5.10 15.79 -7.26
CA ARG A 47 -5.41 17.20 -7.17
C ARG A 47 -6.67 17.32 -6.32
N LYS A 48 -6.52 17.47 -5.00
CA LYS A 48 -7.35 18.42 -4.28
C LYS A 48 -7.00 19.76 -4.89
N LYS A 49 -7.62 20.08 -6.04
CA LYS A 49 -8.00 21.46 -6.27
C LYS A 49 -8.93 21.76 -5.10
N LEU A 50 -8.36 22.35 -4.06
CA LEU A 50 -9.06 23.28 -3.21
C LEU A 50 -9.43 24.45 -4.14
N SER A 51 -10.39 24.24 -5.04
CA SER A 51 -11.05 25.33 -5.72
C SER A 51 -11.95 25.95 -4.68
N LEU A 52 -11.36 26.83 -3.88
CA LEU A 52 -12.07 27.91 -3.24
C LEU A 52 -12.50 28.84 -4.39
N HIS A 53 -13.77 28.77 -4.78
CA HIS A 53 -14.49 29.88 -5.37
C HIS A 53 -15.96 29.74 -5.01
#